data_AF-A0A2N3LMB5-F1
#
_entry.id   AF-A0A2N3LMB5-F1
#
_cell.length_a   1.000
_cell.length_b   1.000
_cell.length_c   1.000
_cell.angle_alpha   90.00
_cell.angle_beta   90.00
_cell.angle_gamma   90.00
#
_symmetry.space_group_name_H-M   'P 1'
#
loop_
_entity.id
_entity.type
_entity.pdbx_description
1 polymer ?
#
loop_
_entity_poly.entity_id
_entity_poly.type
_entity_poly.pdbx_seq_one_letter_code
_entity_poly.pdbx_strand_id
1 'polypeptide(L)'
;MEKEKKSIEVTGHIEKKEEKGSAVLLINHIPVAKAFETFDDQYIALHIIVHHADTKELVRNFKGHAEIYYFEGKQIYFSGTKYVNDFFIDEEDVMETLEKYINRDVTITIDLIEANEKGKETPPPSYLV
;
A
#
# COMPACT_ATOMS: atom_id res chain seq x y z
N MET A 1 29.21 1.75 10.91
CA MET A 1 27.89 2.40 10.97
C MET A 1 26.86 1.33 10.67
N GLU A 2 26.17 0.84 11.70
CA GLU A 2 25.00 -0.01 11.53
C GLU A 2 23.92 0.81 10.82
N LYS A 3 23.44 0.32 9.68
CA LYS A 3 22.29 0.89 9.00
C LYS A 3 21.06 0.33 9.70
N GLU A 4 20.30 1.19 10.38
CA GLU A 4 19.01 0.80 10.96
C GLU A 4 18.10 0.34 9.82
N LYS A 5 17.78 -0.96 9.80
CA LYS A 5 16.73 -1.48 8.91
C LYS A 5 15.40 -0.90 9.39
N LYS A 6 14.82 0.02 8.61
CA LYS A 6 13.47 0.52 8.85
C LYS A 6 12.47 -0.55 8.40
N SER A 7 11.86 -1.22 9.38
CA SER A 7 10.80 -2.21 9.18
C SER A 7 9.57 -1.77 9.97
N ILE A 8 8.38 -1.86 9.38
CA ILE A 8 7.12 -1.57 10.05
C ILE A 8 6.20 -2.77 9.87
N GLU A 9 5.57 -3.18 10.96
CA GLU A 9 4.54 -4.22 10.99
C GLU A 9 3.23 -3.61 11.52
N VAL A 10 2.15 -3.80 10.78
CA VAL A 10 0.80 -3.42 11.19
C VAL A 10 -0.09 -4.65 11.14
N THR A 11 -0.66 -5.01 12.28
CA THR A 11 -1.70 -6.04 12.36
C THR A 11 -3.04 -5.38 12.62
N GLY A 12 -4.06 -5.73 11.85
CA GLY A 12 -5.38 -5.14 12.00
C GLY A 12 -6.48 -5.75 11.15
N HIS A 13 -7.70 -5.30 11.43
CA HIS A 13 -8.90 -5.73 10.73
C HIS A 13 -9.09 -4.91 9.44
N ILE A 14 -9.30 -5.58 8.30
CA ILE A 14 -9.58 -4.93 7.02
C ILE A 14 -11.07 -4.63 6.89
N GLU A 15 -11.38 -3.35 6.72
CA GLU A 15 -12.74 -2.86 6.56
C GLU A 15 -12.83 -2.03 5.27
N LYS A 16 -13.96 -2.14 4.57
CA LYS A 16 -14.30 -1.23 3.47
C LYS A 16 -15.35 -0.25 3.96
N LYS A 17 -15.02 1.04 3.96
CA LYS A 17 -15.95 2.11 4.31
C LYS A 17 -16.48 2.77 3.05
N GLU A 18 -17.78 2.65 2.83
CA GLU A 18 -18.50 3.35 1.76
C GLU A 18 -18.87 4.77 2.22
N GLU A 19 -18.45 5.77 1.46
CA GLU A 19 -18.80 7.18 1.60
C GLU A 19 -19.48 7.65 0.31
N LYS A 20 -20.28 8.72 0.35
CA LYS A 20 -21.04 9.18 -0.83
C LYS A 20 -20.12 9.41 -2.05
N GLY A 21 -20.08 8.44 -2.96
CA GLY A 21 -19.27 8.47 -4.19
C GLY A 21 -17.82 8.01 -4.04
N SER A 22 -17.41 7.38 -2.93
CA SER A 22 -16.05 6.84 -2.76
C SER A 22 -16.05 5.69 -1.76
N ALA A 23 -15.15 4.72 -1.96
CA ALA A 23 -14.89 3.67 -0.99
C ALA A 23 -13.45 3.79 -0.49
N VAL A 24 -13.24 3.57 0.81
CA VAL A 24 -11.91 3.61 1.44
C VAL A 24 -11.65 2.29 2.13
N LEU A 25 -10.50 1.69 1.82
CA LEU A 25 -10.03 0.50 2.50
C LEU A 25 -9.26 0.91 3.75
N LEU A 26 -9.65 0.35 4.89
CA LEU A 26 -9.13 0.68 6.21
C LEU A 26 -8.45 -0.54 6.83
N ILE A 27 -7.39 -0.30 7.61
CA ILE A 27 -6.82 -1.23 8.58
C ILE A 27 -6.88 -0.57 9.96
N ASN A 28 -7.57 -1.21 10.92
CA ASN A 28 -7.82 -0.62 12.25
C ASN A 28 -8.44 0.79 12.18
N HIS A 29 -9.40 0.98 11.28
CA HIS A 29 -10.05 2.27 10.98
C HIS A 29 -9.14 3.38 10.41
N ILE A 30 -7.89 3.04 10.02
CA ILE A 30 -6.96 3.96 9.36
C ILE A 30 -6.91 3.60 7.86
N PRO A 31 -7.03 4.56 6.93
CA PRO A 31 -6.85 4.29 5.50
C PRO A 31 -5.51 3.62 5.23
N VAL A 32 -5.52 2.54 4.45
CA VAL A 32 -4.32 1.73 4.20
C VAL A 32 -3.18 2.56 3.62
N ALA A 33 -3.44 3.43 2.63
CA ALA A 33 -2.41 4.29 2.06
C ALA A 33 -1.83 5.24 3.11
N LYS A 34 -2.68 5.79 3.98
CA LYS A 34 -2.24 6.66 5.09
C LYS A 34 -1.39 5.92 6.12
N ALA A 35 -1.70 4.65 6.41
CA ALA A 35 -0.94 3.85 7.37
C ALA A 35 0.52 3.62 6.92
N PHE A 36 0.76 3.62 5.61
CA PHE A 36 2.07 3.34 5.00
C PHE A 36 2.67 4.50 4.22
N GLU A 37 2.08 5.71 4.29
CA GLU A 37 2.48 6.89 3.51
C GLU A 37 3.98 7.24 3.63
N THR A 38 4.62 6.89 4.75
CA THR A 38 6.05 7.13 4.97
C THR A 38 6.99 6.30 4.09
N PHE A 39 6.45 5.35 3.33
CA PHE A 39 7.16 4.52 2.35
C PHE A 39 6.86 4.92 0.91
N ASP A 40 6.11 6.00 0.68
CA ASP A 40 5.95 6.55 -0.66
C ASP A 40 7.31 6.87 -1.28
N ASP A 41 7.45 6.59 -2.58
CA ASP A 41 8.65 6.76 -3.40
C ASP A 41 9.88 5.97 -2.88
N GLN A 42 9.67 4.83 -2.22
CA GLN A 42 10.74 3.97 -1.69
C GLN A 42 10.70 2.56 -2.27
N TYR A 43 11.86 1.93 -2.40
CA TYR A 43 11.95 0.50 -2.70
C TYR A 43 11.69 -0.32 -1.44
N ILE A 44 10.66 -1.17 -1.46
CA ILE A 44 10.23 -1.95 -0.30
C ILE A 44 10.02 -3.42 -0.65
N ALA A 45 10.04 -4.27 0.38
CA ALA A 45 9.39 -5.58 0.37
C ALA A 45 8.14 -5.49 1.24
N LEU A 46 6.99 -5.91 0.70
CA LEU A 46 5.72 -5.95 1.42
C LEU A 46 5.25 -7.41 1.54
N HIS A 47 4.91 -7.82 2.75
CA HIS A 47 4.39 -9.14 3.08
C HIS A 47 2.98 -9.02 3.64
N ILE A 48 2.02 -9.75 3.08
CA ILE A 48 0.64 -9.80 3.57
C ILE A 48 0.35 -11.19 4.13
N ILE A 49 0.04 -11.24 5.42
CA ILE A 49 -0.36 -12.44 6.13
C ILE A 49 -1.83 -12.31 6.53
N VAL A 50 -2.66 -13.29 6.20
CA VAL A 50 -4.06 -13.36 6.65
C VAL A 50 -4.15 -14.28 7.86
N HIS A 51 -4.91 -13.86 8.86
CA HIS A 51 -5.14 -14.64 10.08
C HIS A 51 -6.45 -15.41 9.93
N HIS A 52 -6.36 -16.72 10.12
CA HIS A 52 -7.47 -17.63 10.29
C HIS A 52 -7.60 -17.99 11.77
N ALA A 53 -8.67 -18.70 12.15
CA ALA A 53 -8.93 -19.03 13.56
C ALA A 53 -7.75 -19.71 14.26
N ASP A 54 -7.03 -20.58 13.55
CA ASP A 54 -5.94 -21.40 14.12
C ASP A 54 -4.61 -21.27 13.36
N THR A 55 -4.57 -20.50 12.25
CA THR A 55 -3.39 -20.45 11.37
C THR A 55 -3.15 -19.04 10.82
N LYS A 56 -1.91 -18.80 10.40
CA LYS A 56 -1.52 -17.62 9.64
C LYS A 56 -1.05 -18.06 8.27
N GLU A 57 -1.50 -17.37 7.23
CA GLU A 57 -1.19 -17.70 5.84
C GLU A 57 -0.56 -16.49 5.15
N LEU A 58 0.64 -16.67 4.60
CA LEU A 58 1.25 -15.67 3.74
C LEU A 58 0.56 -15.72 2.36
N VAL A 59 -0.21 -14.70 2.04
CA VAL A 59 -1.03 -14.68 0.81
C VAL A 59 -0.34 -13.98 -0.34
N ARG A 60 0.45 -12.94 -0.05
CA ARG A 60 1.21 -12.19 -1.05
C ARG A 60 2.50 -11.61 -0.52
N ASN A 61 3.45 -11.52 -1.45
CA ASN A 61 4.71 -10.80 -1.31
C ASN A 61 4.84 -9.88 -2.51
N PHE A 62 5.16 -8.62 -2.26
CA PHE A 62 5.53 -7.65 -3.27
C PHE A 62 6.94 -7.19 -3.00
N LYS A 63 7.67 -6.83 -4.05
CA LYS A 63 8.99 -6.24 -3.93
C LYS A 63 9.20 -5.30 -5.11
N GLY A 64 9.43 -4.02 -4.82
CA GLY A 64 9.50 -3.01 -5.87
C GLY A 64 9.50 -1.60 -5.32
N HIS A 65 9.39 -0.63 -6.22
CA HIS A 65 9.16 0.78 -5.91
C HIS A 65 7.69 0.98 -5.51
N ALA A 66 7.48 1.60 -4.35
CA ALA A 66 6.15 1.87 -3.81
C ALA A 66 5.65 3.26 -4.23
N GLU A 67 4.43 3.31 -4.75
CA GLU A 67 3.69 4.53 -5.03
C GLU A 67 2.44 4.55 -4.13
N ILE A 68 2.45 5.41 -3.12
CA ILE A 68 1.42 5.44 -2.06
C ILE A 68 0.80 6.82 -2.03
N TYR A 69 -0.49 6.90 -2.34
CA TYR A 69 -1.19 8.19 -2.38
C TYR A 69 -2.47 8.18 -1.55
N TYR A 70 -2.52 9.10 -0.57
CA TYR A 70 -3.70 9.36 0.24
C TYR A 70 -4.17 10.81 0.09
N PHE A 71 -5.46 10.99 -0.17
CA PHE A 71 -6.11 12.30 -0.15
C PHE A 71 -7.50 12.19 0.46
N GLU A 72 -7.85 13.16 1.32
CA GLU A 72 -9.19 13.35 1.86
C GLU A 72 -9.57 14.83 1.79
N GLY A 73 -10.66 15.13 1.09
CA GLY A 73 -11.10 16.52 0.91
C GLY A 73 -12.59 16.66 0.67
N LYS A 74 -13.17 17.78 1.12
CA LYS A 74 -14.57 18.10 0.84
C LYS A 74 -14.74 18.58 -0.59
N GLN A 75 -15.78 18.12 -1.27
CA GLN A 75 -16.14 18.68 -2.57
C GLN A 75 -16.86 20.03 -2.37
N ILE A 76 -16.40 21.07 -3.07
CA ILE A 76 -16.93 22.44 -2.93
C ILE A 76 -18.34 22.57 -3.54
N TYR A 77 -18.64 21.80 -4.58
CA TYR A 77 -19.84 21.95 -5.40
C TYR A 77 -20.86 20.80 -5.29
N PHE A 78 -20.51 19.72 -4.56
CA PHE A 78 -21.37 18.55 -4.36
C PHE A 78 -21.33 18.10 -2.89
N SER A 79 -22.39 17.43 -2.42
CA SER A 79 -22.40 16.84 -1.09
C SER A 79 -21.55 15.55 -1.08
N GLY A 80 -20.41 15.55 -0.40
CA GLY A 80 -19.58 14.35 -0.22
C GLY A 80 -18.12 14.66 0.11
N THR A 81 -17.41 13.65 0.60
CA THR A 81 -15.95 13.68 0.77
C THR A 81 -15.33 12.91 -0.39
N LYS A 82 -14.35 13.51 -1.06
CA LYS A 82 -13.53 12.83 -2.06
C LYS A 82 -12.36 12.15 -1.34
N TYR A 83 -12.18 10.87 -1.63
CA TYR A 83 -11.04 10.09 -1.15
C TYR A 83 -10.17 9.63 -2.33
N VAL A 84 -8.86 9.57 -2.09
CA VAL A 84 -7.93 8.74 -2.86
C VAL A 84 -7.13 7.92 -1.84
N ASN A 85 -6.97 6.64 -2.09
CA ASN A 85 -6.37 5.70 -1.16
C ASN A 85 -5.72 4.57 -1.97
N ASP A 86 -4.64 4.93 -2.64
CA ASP A 86 -4.00 4.10 -3.65
C ASP A 86 -2.64 3.63 -3.13
N PHE A 87 -2.29 2.38 -3.45
CA PHE A 87 -1.02 1.77 -3.05
C PHE A 87 -0.60 0.77 -4.12
N PHE A 88 0.44 1.13 -4.88
CA PHE A 88 1.07 0.29 -5.90
C PHE A 88 2.49 -0.10 -5.52
N ILE A 89 2.93 -1.27 -5.99
CA ILE A 89 4.35 -1.68 -5.98
C ILE A 89 4.71 -2.19 -7.38
N ASP A 90 5.60 -1.51 -8.10
CA ASP A 90 5.99 -1.83 -9.50
C ASP A 90 4.76 -2.18 -10.38
N GLU A 91 3.75 -1.30 -10.41
CA GLU A 91 2.47 -1.46 -11.13
C GLU A 91 1.46 -2.46 -10.52
N GLU A 92 1.83 -3.24 -9.51
CA GLU A 92 0.89 -4.15 -8.83
C GLU A 92 0.03 -3.40 -7.80
N ASP A 93 -1.29 -3.55 -7.90
CA ASP A 93 -2.26 -2.93 -6.99
C ASP A 93 -2.38 -3.72 -5.66
N VAL A 94 -1.82 -3.16 -4.59
CA VAL A 94 -1.88 -3.74 -3.25
C VAL A 94 -3.30 -3.67 -2.68
N MET A 95 -4.07 -2.63 -3.04
CA MET A 95 -5.45 -2.47 -2.58
C MET A 95 -6.33 -3.59 -3.13
N GLU A 96 -6.21 -3.91 -4.42
CA GLU A 96 -6.96 -5.02 -5.04
C GLU A 96 -6.69 -6.37 -4.33
N THR A 97 -5.47 -6.56 -3.84
CA THR A 97 -5.11 -7.74 -3.05
C THR A 97 -5.80 -7.74 -1.69
N LEU A 98 -5.76 -6.61 -0.96
CA LEU A 98 -6.36 -6.49 0.36
C LEU A 98 -7.90 -6.54 0.32
N GLU A 99 -8.53 -6.07 -0.76
CA GLU A 99 -9.99 -6.14 -0.95
C GLU A 99 -10.52 -7.58 -0.93
N LYS A 100 -9.70 -8.57 -1.32
CA LYS A 100 -10.06 -10.01 -1.26
C LYS A 100 -10.20 -10.51 0.18
N TYR A 101 -9.73 -9.75 1.16
CA TYR A 101 -9.69 -10.09 2.57
C TYR A 101 -10.47 -9.11 3.46
N ILE A 102 -11.46 -8.41 2.91
CA ILE A 102 -12.40 -7.59 3.70
C ILE A 102 -13.06 -8.45 4.79
N ASN A 103 -13.21 -7.88 5.99
CA ASN A 103 -13.68 -8.52 7.22
C ASN A 103 -12.74 -9.63 7.75
N ARG A 104 -11.44 -9.55 7.45
CA ARG A 104 -10.41 -10.44 8.00
C ARG A 104 -9.35 -9.64 8.72
N ASP A 105 -8.71 -10.30 9.68
CA ASP A 105 -7.51 -9.78 10.32
C ASP A 105 -6.29 -10.11 9.46
N VAL A 106 -5.46 -9.10 9.21
CA VAL A 106 -4.24 -9.23 8.41
C VAL A 106 -3.05 -8.64 9.16
N THR A 107 -1.85 -9.16 8.89
CA THR A 107 -0.58 -8.50 9.21
C THR A 107 0.06 -8.07 7.89
N ILE A 108 0.39 -6.79 7.80
CA ILE A 108 1.16 -6.22 6.70
C ILE A 108 2.52 -5.82 7.27
N THR A 109 3.59 -6.39 6.71
CA THR A 109 4.96 -6.05 7.06
C THR A 109 5.63 -5.38 5.86
N ILE A 110 6.24 -4.21 6.08
CA ILE A 110 7.01 -3.48 5.08
C ILE A 110 8.45 -3.37 5.55
N ASP A 111 9.38 -3.86 4.73
CA ASP A 111 10.81 -3.72 4.92
C ASP A 111 11.39 -2.77 3.88
N LEU A 112 12.09 -1.73 4.33
CA LEU A 112 12.84 -0.86 3.43
C LEU A 112 14.00 -1.63 2.79
N ILE A 113 14.06 -1.59 1.46
CA ILE A 113 15.17 -2.14 0.68
C ILE A 113 16.02 -0.96 0.23
N GLU A 114 17.26 -0.90 0.69
CA GLU A 114 18.19 0.06 0.11
C GLU A 114 18.33 -0.27 -1.38
N ALA A 115 18.01 0.69 -2.25
CA ALA A 115 18.25 0.58 -3.68
C ALA A 115 19.76 0.45 -3.92
N ASN A 116 20.24 -0.78 -3.89
CA ASN A 116 21.59 -1.16 -4.26
C ASN A 116 21.53 -2.13 -5.43
N GLU A 117 20.87 -1.70 -6.51
CA GLU A 117 21.00 -2.31 -7.82
C GLU A 117 21.34 -1.21 -8.83
N LYS A 118 22.63 -1.16 -9.16
CA LYS A 118 23.23 -0.31 -10.19
C LYS A 118 22.50 -0.49 -11.54
N GLY A 119 22.19 0.63 -12.20
CA GLY A 119 22.31 0.74 -13.65
C GLY A 119 21.31 0.00 -14.52
N LYS A 120 20.03 0.39 -14.49
CA LYS A 120 19.22 0.37 -15.70
C LYS A 120 19.19 1.78 -16.26
N GLU A 121 20.05 2.03 -17.25
CA GLU A 121 19.87 3.15 -18.17
C GLU A 121 18.43 3.09 -18.67
N THR A 122 17.64 4.12 -18.36
CA THR A 122 16.38 4.35 -19.05
C THR A 122 16.74 4.60 -20.52
N PRO A 123 16.28 3.77 -21.48
CA PRO A 123 16.43 4.13 -22.88
C PRO A 123 15.68 5.45 -23.11
N PRO A 124 16.24 6.38 -23.90
CA PRO A 124 15.56 7.64 -24.17
C PRO A 124 14.19 7.37 -24.80
N PRO A 125 13.19 8.24 -24.53
CA PRO A 125 11.85 8.07 -25.07
C PRO A 125 11.90 7.93 -26.59
N SER A 126 11.14 6.96 -27.11
CA SER A 126 11.10 6.49 -28.50
C SER A 126 10.59 7.51 -29.54
N TYR A 127 10.47 8.79 -29.17
CA TYR A 127 10.07 9.88 -30.07
C TYR A 127 11.25 10.62 -30.70
N LEU A 128 12.47 10.12 -30.51
CA LEU A 128 13.69 10.60 -31.18
C LEU A 128 14.30 9.50 -32.04
N VAL A 129 13.56 9.02 -33.04
CA VAL A 129 14.12 8.32 -34.22
C VAL A 129 13.38 8.78 -35.46
#